data_AF-D1VVK8-F1
#
_entry.id   AF-D1VVK8-F1
#
_cell.length_a   1.000
_cell.length_b   1.000
_cell.length_c   1.000
_cell.angle_alpha   90.00
_cell.angle_beta   90.00
_cell.angle_gamma   90.00
#
_symmetry.space_group_name_H-M   'P 1'
#
loop_
_entity.id
_entity.type
_entity.pdbx_description
1 polymer ?
#
loop_
_entity_poly.entity_id
_entity_poly.type
_entity_poly.pdbx_seq_one_letter_code
_entity_poly.pdbx_strand_id
1 'polypeptide(L)'
;MTNNKAYIKNFKFEECKDKIPYSLIHENPPIKLTSEMSVVLEYLLWYIPNINSLQSPKNDLVSSIAFQDFVFGIIKEVMGLNNEDVAIVPKIERNVVNFYSKYICPDKEKIILTQADNESKTNALLRHTRNALAHGYFNIIGDLLIAFDFKNSNDYECSAIIKIKASNLLKALETLQSEVTSERLAQISLQRTGYYVEKFKSQNPQYHFDFFAKKDNYKFAVEIKKYKSYKTLPEAEVDKLVKQFENIFETMVPILFIDTSLLTEKSKDRLIREKVIILDIKNITKMLNKRDMIMEILKN
;
A
#
# COMPACT_ATOMS: atom_id res chain seq x y z
N MET A 1 2.53 43.39 -11.34
CA MET A 1 2.11 42.23 -10.53
C MET A 1 2.77 41.00 -11.14
N THR A 2 3.68 40.36 -10.42
CA THR A 2 4.42 39.19 -10.91
C THR A 2 3.47 38.05 -11.22
N ASN A 3 3.51 37.58 -12.46
CA ASN A 3 2.76 36.44 -12.95
C ASN A 3 3.33 35.16 -12.29
N ASN A 4 3.00 34.91 -11.02
CA ASN A 4 3.46 33.73 -10.28
C ASN A 4 2.72 32.48 -10.76
N LYS A 5 3.09 31.99 -11.94
CA LYS A 5 2.62 30.71 -12.48
C LYS A 5 2.84 29.61 -11.43
N ALA A 6 1.87 28.74 -11.24
CA ALA A 6 1.99 27.61 -10.33
C ALA A 6 3.19 26.73 -10.75
N TYR A 7 4.01 26.35 -9.77
CA TYR A 7 5.23 25.58 -10.01
C TYR A 7 5.55 24.68 -8.82
N ILE A 8 5.87 23.43 -9.11
CA ILE A 8 6.40 22.43 -8.18
C ILE A 8 7.45 21.64 -8.97
N LYS A 9 8.64 21.45 -8.39
CA LYS A 9 9.72 20.70 -9.04
C LYS A 9 9.28 19.26 -9.31
N ASN A 10 9.53 18.76 -10.52
CA ASN A 10 9.20 17.40 -10.98
C ASN A 10 7.69 17.04 -11.00
N PHE A 11 6.81 18.04 -10.89
CA PHE A 11 5.36 17.85 -11.00
C PHE A 11 4.84 18.58 -12.23
N LYS A 12 3.98 17.91 -13.01
CA LYS A 12 3.38 18.46 -14.21
C LYS A 12 1.95 18.87 -13.91
N PHE A 13 1.69 20.17 -13.96
CA PHE A 13 0.34 20.72 -13.87
C PHE A 13 -0.50 20.25 -15.06
N GLU A 14 -1.81 20.10 -14.86
CA GLU A 14 -2.72 19.65 -15.90
C GLU A 14 -3.00 20.73 -16.94
N GLU A 15 -3.01 20.32 -18.20
CA GLU A 15 -3.37 21.16 -19.34
C GLU A 15 -4.38 20.39 -20.20
N CYS A 16 -5.51 21.04 -20.51
CA CYS A 16 -6.56 20.52 -21.38
C CYS A 16 -7.34 21.71 -21.96
N LYS A 17 -8.02 21.46 -23.09
CA LYS A 17 -8.86 22.48 -23.76
C LYS A 17 -10.14 22.75 -22.98
N ASP A 18 -10.80 21.69 -22.52
CA ASP A 18 -12.13 21.76 -21.92
C ASP A 18 -12.04 21.58 -20.40
N LYS A 19 -11.78 22.68 -19.70
CA LYS A 19 -11.79 22.69 -18.24
C LYS A 19 -13.22 22.82 -17.71
N ILE A 20 -13.54 22.04 -16.69
CA ILE A 20 -14.86 22.05 -16.04
C ILE A 20 -14.81 22.98 -14.82
N PRO A 21 -15.72 23.96 -14.71
CA PRO A 21 -15.87 24.76 -13.49
C PRO A 21 -16.47 23.91 -12.37
N TYR A 22 -16.02 24.13 -11.14
CA TYR A 22 -16.58 23.46 -9.96
C TYR A 22 -16.40 24.31 -8.70
N SER A 23 -17.08 23.89 -7.62
CA SER A 23 -16.92 24.47 -6.28
C SER A 23 -16.54 23.37 -5.30
N LEU A 24 -15.64 23.65 -4.35
CA LEU A 24 -15.36 22.75 -3.23
C LEU A 24 -16.47 22.75 -2.17
N ILE A 25 -17.29 23.80 -2.14
CA ILE A 25 -18.43 23.93 -1.23
C ILE A 25 -19.69 23.54 -2.00
N HIS A 26 -20.42 22.58 -1.45
CA HIS A 26 -21.68 22.13 -2.02
C HIS A 26 -22.80 23.13 -1.73
N GLU A 27 -23.33 23.75 -2.78
CA GLU A 27 -24.46 24.67 -2.65
C GLU A 27 -25.79 23.94 -2.38
N ASN A 28 -25.92 22.69 -2.87
CA ASN A 28 -27.16 21.89 -2.79
C ASN A 28 -26.92 20.53 -2.12
N PRO A 29 -26.89 20.46 -0.77
CA PRO A 29 -26.81 19.20 -0.05
C PRO A 29 -28.15 18.43 -0.05
N PRO A 30 -28.14 17.08 -0.09
CA PRO A 30 -26.98 16.21 -0.28
C PRO A 30 -26.53 16.15 -1.75
N ILE A 31 -25.22 16.01 -1.97
CA ILE A 31 -24.66 15.70 -3.28
C ILE A 31 -25.26 14.40 -3.82
N LYS A 32 -25.65 14.41 -5.10
CA LYS A 32 -26.15 13.21 -5.79
C LYS A 32 -24.97 12.32 -6.18
N LEU A 33 -24.87 11.16 -5.55
CA LEU A 33 -23.84 10.16 -5.79
C LEU A 33 -24.45 8.92 -6.44
N THR A 34 -23.66 8.24 -7.28
CA THR A 34 -23.97 6.87 -7.68
C THR A 34 -23.79 5.94 -6.49
N SER A 35 -24.50 4.80 -6.48
CA SER A 35 -24.36 3.80 -5.40
C SER A 35 -22.91 3.33 -5.24
N GLU A 36 -22.17 3.16 -6.33
CA GLU A 36 -20.75 2.82 -6.30
C GLU A 36 -19.91 3.92 -5.62
N MET A 37 -20.12 5.19 -6.00
CA MET A 37 -19.38 6.31 -5.40
C MET A 37 -19.71 6.46 -3.92
N SER A 38 -20.97 6.25 -3.51
CA SER A 38 -21.35 6.27 -2.09
C SER A 38 -20.54 5.25 -1.28
N VAL A 39 -20.47 3.99 -1.75
CA VAL A 39 -19.68 2.93 -1.08
C VAL A 39 -18.19 3.30 -1.00
N VAL A 40 -17.63 3.83 -2.10
CA VAL A 40 -16.23 4.24 -2.14
C VAL A 40 -15.94 5.37 -1.14
N LEU A 41 -16.78 6.41 -1.11
CA LEU A 41 -16.59 7.54 -0.19
C LEU A 41 -16.82 7.12 1.27
N GLU A 42 -17.80 6.26 1.54
CA GLU A 42 -18.01 5.68 2.87
C GLU A 42 -16.78 4.89 3.32
N TYR A 43 -16.17 4.08 2.44
CA TYR A 43 -14.92 3.41 2.72
C TYR A 43 -13.79 4.39 3.03
N LEU A 44 -13.63 5.40 2.18
CA LEU A 44 -12.58 6.42 2.34
C LEU A 44 -12.79 7.33 3.56
N LEU A 45 -14.00 7.39 4.11
CA LEU A 45 -14.30 8.16 5.31
C LEU A 45 -14.14 7.34 6.59
N TRP A 46 -14.64 6.10 6.60
CA TRP A 46 -14.82 5.30 7.82
C TRP A 46 -13.85 4.13 7.98
N TYR A 47 -13.44 3.52 6.87
CA TYR A 47 -12.76 2.22 6.84
C TYR A 47 -11.33 2.28 6.27
N ILE A 48 -10.82 3.47 5.97
CA ILE A 48 -9.42 3.66 5.59
C ILE A 48 -8.50 3.02 6.65
N PRO A 49 -7.45 2.29 6.25
CA PRO A 49 -6.51 1.71 7.22
C PRO A 49 -5.71 2.75 8.01
N ASN A 50 -5.34 2.39 9.24
CA ASN A 50 -4.44 3.13 10.14
C ASN A 50 -4.85 4.57 10.53
N ILE A 51 -6.10 4.98 10.32
CA ILE A 51 -6.60 6.24 10.88
C ILE A 51 -7.12 6.01 12.31
N ASN A 52 -7.18 7.07 13.11
CA ASN A 52 -7.71 7.01 14.47
C ASN A 52 -9.24 6.91 14.47
N SER A 53 -9.75 5.80 13.96
CA SER A 53 -11.17 5.41 13.92
C SER A 53 -11.30 4.01 14.50
N LEU A 54 -12.33 3.77 15.30
CA LEU A 54 -12.62 2.44 15.87
C LEU A 54 -12.81 1.38 14.78
N GLN A 55 -13.26 1.79 13.59
CA GLN A 55 -13.60 0.92 12.47
C GLN A 55 -12.45 0.75 11.46
N SER A 56 -11.34 1.47 11.64
CA SER A 56 -10.20 1.42 10.72
C SER A 56 -9.35 0.16 10.96
N PRO A 57 -9.13 -0.70 9.95
CA PRO A 57 -8.22 -1.83 10.08
C PRO A 57 -6.78 -1.34 10.21
N LYS A 58 -5.92 -2.13 10.88
CA LYS A 58 -4.47 -1.90 10.86
C LYS A 58 -3.86 -2.53 9.61
N ASN A 59 -2.95 -1.83 8.97
CA ASN A 59 -2.19 -2.33 7.84
C ASN A 59 -0.73 -1.86 7.92
N ASP A 60 0.17 -2.77 8.31
CA ASP A 60 1.58 -2.47 8.56
C ASP A 60 2.33 -1.97 7.31
N LEU A 61 1.88 -2.37 6.10
CA LEU A 61 2.47 -1.86 4.86
C LEU A 61 2.10 -0.42 4.60
N VAL A 62 0.83 -0.08 4.82
CA VAL A 62 0.32 1.28 4.66
C VAL A 62 1.03 2.24 5.62
N SER A 63 1.33 1.83 6.85
CA SER A 63 2.04 2.66 7.84
C SER A 63 3.57 2.62 7.74
N SER A 64 4.16 1.74 6.93
CA SER A 64 5.61 1.56 6.88
C SER A 64 6.33 2.72 6.20
N ILE A 65 7.09 3.49 6.99
CA ILE A 65 8.03 4.52 6.49
C ILE A 65 9.14 3.88 5.65
N ALA A 66 9.62 2.70 6.05
CA ALA A 66 10.68 1.98 5.36
C ALA A 66 10.26 1.50 3.95
N PHE A 67 8.95 1.27 3.73
CA PHE A 67 8.40 0.80 2.45
C PHE A 67 7.55 1.84 1.75
N GLN A 68 7.54 3.08 2.22
CA GLN A 68 6.66 4.11 1.69
C GLN A 68 6.81 4.25 0.17
N ASP A 69 8.03 4.19 -0.38
CA ASP A 69 8.24 4.33 -1.83
C ASP A 69 7.75 3.12 -2.63
N PHE A 70 7.93 1.91 -2.07
CA PHE A 70 7.46 0.69 -2.71
C PHE A 70 5.93 0.60 -2.69
N VAL A 71 5.35 0.77 -1.49
CA VAL A 71 3.90 0.71 -1.27
C VAL A 71 3.21 1.80 -2.08
N PHE A 72 3.71 3.04 -2.01
CA PHE A 72 3.17 4.15 -2.79
C PHE A 72 3.43 3.97 -4.30
N GLY A 73 4.50 3.27 -4.69
CA GLY A 73 4.73 2.82 -6.06
C GLY A 73 3.62 1.92 -6.58
N ILE A 74 3.20 0.92 -5.80
CA ILE A 74 2.05 0.06 -6.14
C ILE A 74 0.77 0.89 -6.23
N ILE A 75 0.53 1.82 -5.29
CA ILE A 75 -0.64 2.69 -5.34
C ILE A 75 -0.69 3.46 -6.66
N LYS A 76 0.41 4.12 -7.04
CA LYS A 76 0.51 4.85 -8.30
C LYS A 76 0.30 3.94 -9.51
N GLU A 77 0.91 2.75 -9.52
CA GLU A 77 0.79 1.77 -10.61
C GLU A 77 -0.67 1.38 -10.84
N VAL A 78 -1.40 1.00 -9.78
CA VAL A 78 -2.82 0.63 -9.87
C VAL A 78 -3.71 1.80 -10.26
N MET A 79 -3.37 3.01 -9.81
CA MET A 79 -4.10 4.23 -10.17
C MET A 79 -3.71 4.80 -11.55
N GLY A 80 -2.70 4.22 -12.23
CA GLY A 80 -2.21 4.74 -13.51
C GLY A 80 -1.50 6.11 -13.41
N LEU A 81 -0.96 6.44 -12.24
CA LEU A 81 -0.27 7.70 -11.97
C LEU A 81 1.22 7.60 -12.29
N ASN A 82 1.76 8.60 -13.00
CA ASN A 82 3.19 8.75 -13.20
C ASN A 82 3.83 9.52 -12.05
N ASN A 83 5.17 9.53 -12.01
CA ASN A 83 5.90 10.34 -11.05
C ASN A 83 5.59 11.84 -11.19
N GLU A 84 5.30 12.32 -12.40
CA GLU A 84 4.94 13.72 -12.66
C GLU A 84 3.50 14.09 -12.24
N ASP A 85 2.68 13.10 -11.88
CA ASP A 85 1.30 13.29 -11.41
C ASP A 85 1.19 13.42 -9.90
N VAL A 86 2.29 13.18 -9.17
CA VAL A 86 2.31 13.19 -7.71
C VAL A 86 3.45 14.06 -7.16
N ALA A 87 3.10 14.99 -6.28
CA ALA A 87 4.05 15.81 -5.54
C ALA A 87 3.89 15.62 -4.03
N ILE A 88 5.00 15.43 -3.34
CA ILE A 88 5.06 15.51 -1.88
C ILE A 88 5.98 16.66 -1.54
N VAL A 89 5.41 17.69 -0.91
CA VAL A 89 6.07 18.98 -0.68
C VAL A 89 5.96 19.38 0.79
N PRO A 90 6.93 20.13 1.33
CA PRO A 90 6.85 20.62 2.71
C PRO A 90 5.70 21.61 2.90
N LYS A 91 5.30 22.33 1.84
CA LYS A 91 4.21 23.30 1.83
C LYS A 91 3.60 23.42 0.43
N ILE A 92 2.27 23.61 0.36
CA ILE A 92 1.55 23.91 -0.87
C ILE A 92 1.37 25.43 -0.98
N GLU A 93 1.94 26.04 -2.01
CA GLU A 93 1.87 27.48 -2.23
C GLU A 93 0.49 27.94 -2.70
N ARG A 94 0.09 29.16 -2.34
CA ARG A 94 -1.24 29.69 -2.65
C ARG A 94 -1.56 29.72 -4.14
N ASN A 95 -0.57 29.96 -5.00
CA ASN A 95 -0.75 29.92 -6.45
C ASN A 95 -1.06 28.51 -6.97
N VAL A 96 -0.56 27.45 -6.32
CA VAL A 96 -0.92 26.05 -6.61
C VAL A 96 -2.36 25.78 -6.19
N VAL A 97 -2.76 26.23 -5.00
CA VAL A 97 -4.15 26.12 -4.53
C VAL A 97 -5.11 26.81 -5.50
N ASN A 98 -4.80 28.06 -5.88
CA ASN A 98 -5.60 28.85 -6.81
C ASN A 98 -5.68 28.23 -8.22
N PHE A 99 -4.65 27.48 -8.64
CA PHE A 99 -4.66 26.81 -9.94
C PHE A 99 -5.76 25.75 -10.00
N TYR A 100 -5.93 24.98 -8.93
CA TYR A 100 -6.89 23.89 -8.88
C TYR A 100 -8.27 24.31 -8.37
N SER A 101 -8.43 25.40 -7.63
CA SER A 101 -9.64 25.70 -6.84
C SER A 101 -10.95 25.96 -7.60
N LYS A 102 -10.91 26.18 -8.91
CA LYS A 102 -12.11 26.58 -9.70
C LYS A 102 -12.35 25.75 -10.94
N TYR A 103 -11.28 25.25 -11.56
CA TYR A 103 -11.34 24.60 -12.86
C TYR A 103 -10.44 23.38 -12.87
N ILE A 104 -10.92 22.31 -13.49
CA ILE A 104 -10.16 21.05 -13.60
C ILE A 104 -10.27 20.44 -14.99
N CYS A 105 -9.30 19.60 -15.33
CA CYS A 105 -9.33 18.72 -16.48
C CYS A 105 -9.98 17.36 -16.12
N PRO A 106 -11.14 16.96 -16.67
CA PRO A 106 -11.84 15.75 -16.22
C PRO A 106 -11.06 14.42 -16.37
N ASP A 107 -10.02 14.37 -17.20
CA ASP A 107 -9.30 13.12 -17.49
C ASP A 107 -7.89 13.05 -16.89
N LYS A 108 -7.56 13.93 -15.95
CA LYS A 108 -6.22 14.02 -15.36
C LYS A 108 -6.28 13.81 -13.85
N GLU A 109 -5.65 12.77 -13.34
CA GLU A 109 -5.51 12.57 -11.90
C GLU A 109 -4.22 13.25 -11.40
N LYS A 110 -4.28 13.90 -10.24
CA LYS A 110 -3.19 14.67 -9.62
C LYS A 110 -3.25 14.56 -8.11
N ILE A 111 -2.09 14.38 -7.49
CA ILE A 111 -1.95 14.32 -6.03
C ILE A 111 -0.85 15.28 -5.61
N ILE A 112 -1.16 16.21 -4.71
CA ILE A 112 -0.19 17.10 -4.08
C ILE A 112 -0.42 17.01 -2.56
N LEU A 113 0.58 16.56 -1.81
CA LEU A 113 0.45 16.29 -0.38
C LEU A 113 1.58 16.95 0.41
N THR A 114 1.28 17.34 1.64
CA THR A 114 2.27 17.45 2.71
C THR A 114 2.39 16.11 3.43
N GLN A 115 3.51 15.87 4.11
CA GLN A 115 3.78 14.63 4.84
C GLN A 115 4.43 14.98 6.16
N ALA A 116 4.00 14.35 7.26
CA ALA A 116 4.65 14.49 8.56
C ALA A 116 5.90 13.60 8.66
N ASP A 117 6.86 13.96 9.53
CA ASP A 117 8.17 13.29 9.62
C ASP A 117 8.09 11.78 9.91
N ASN A 118 7.10 11.35 10.71
CA ASN A 118 6.88 9.95 11.08
C ASN A 118 5.66 9.33 10.39
N GLU A 119 5.37 9.79 9.18
CA GLU A 119 4.24 9.33 8.37
C GLU A 119 4.74 8.72 7.06
N SER A 120 4.09 7.68 6.55
CA SER A 120 4.35 7.17 5.21
C SER A 120 3.59 7.99 4.15
N LYS A 121 4.07 8.00 2.91
CA LYS A 121 3.36 8.64 1.78
C LYS A 121 1.91 8.17 1.62
N THR A 122 1.70 6.87 1.82
CA THR A 122 0.37 6.25 1.74
C THR A 122 -0.52 6.71 2.89
N ASN A 123 -0.02 6.76 4.14
CA ASN A 123 -0.78 7.32 5.26
C ASN A 123 -1.12 8.79 5.02
N ALA A 124 -0.19 9.59 4.50
CA ALA A 124 -0.43 10.99 4.19
C ALA A 124 -1.59 11.14 3.19
N LEU A 125 -1.56 10.39 2.07
CA LEU A 125 -2.65 10.38 1.09
C LEU A 125 -3.99 10.03 1.72
N LEU A 126 -4.02 8.97 2.52
CA LEU A 126 -5.24 8.45 3.13
C LEU A 126 -5.82 9.39 4.19
N ARG A 127 -4.96 9.91 5.09
CA ARG A 127 -5.33 10.89 6.12
C ARG A 127 -5.89 12.15 5.48
N HIS A 128 -5.19 12.70 4.49
CA HIS A 128 -5.63 13.92 3.80
C HIS A 128 -6.94 13.70 3.01
N THR A 129 -7.11 12.55 2.37
CA THR A 129 -8.37 12.18 1.69
C THR A 129 -9.52 12.17 2.70
N ARG A 130 -9.37 11.45 3.82
CA ARG A 130 -10.39 11.37 4.86
C ARG A 130 -10.71 12.73 5.46
N ASN A 131 -9.70 13.55 5.75
CA ASN A 131 -9.90 14.88 6.33
C ASN A 131 -10.70 15.79 5.41
N ALA A 132 -10.36 15.81 4.12
CA ALA A 132 -11.10 16.58 3.13
C ALA A 132 -12.57 16.15 3.03
N LEU A 133 -12.84 14.83 3.04
CA LEU A 133 -14.20 14.28 3.08
C LEU A 133 -14.94 14.67 4.37
N ALA A 134 -14.29 14.51 5.53
CA ALA A 134 -14.88 14.78 6.84
C ALA A 134 -15.18 16.26 7.07
N HIS A 135 -14.35 17.15 6.53
CA HIS A 135 -14.53 18.60 6.61
C HIS A 135 -15.43 19.16 5.50
N GLY A 136 -15.82 18.34 4.51
CA GLY A 136 -16.69 18.74 3.41
C GLY A 136 -16.01 19.59 2.33
N TYR A 137 -14.67 19.58 2.26
CA TYR A 137 -13.90 20.29 1.23
C TYR A 137 -13.62 19.38 0.02
N PHE A 138 -14.69 18.90 -0.62
CA PHE A 138 -14.56 18.05 -1.79
C PHE A 138 -15.70 18.25 -2.79
N ASN A 139 -15.53 17.75 -4.00
CA ASN A 139 -16.60 17.60 -4.97
C ASN A 139 -16.37 16.39 -5.87
N ILE A 140 -17.45 15.89 -6.48
CA ILE A 140 -17.44 14.78 -7.41
C ILE A 140 -17.85 15.28 -8.79
N ILE A 141 -17.00 15.04 -9.79
CA ILE A 141 -17.29 15.34 -11.20
C ILE A 141 -17.09 14.06 -12.00
N GLY A 142 -18.19 13.47 -12.45
CA GLY A 142 -18.15 12.12 -13.02
C GLY A 142 -17.67 11.11 -11.97
N ASP A 143 -16.55 10.45 -12.23
CA ASP A 143 -15.89 9.51 -11.33
C ASP A 143 -14.70 10.11 -10.55
N LEU A 144 -14.39 11.39 -10.76
CA LEU A 144 -13.30 12.07 -10.06
C LEU A 144 -13.76 12.65 -8.72
N LEU A 145 -13.03 12.26 -7.67
CA LEU A 145 -12.99 12.96 -6.40
C LEU A 145 -11.98 14.10 -6.49
N ILE A 146 -12.43 15.32 -6.22
CA ILE A 146 -11.60 16.50 -6.06
C ILE A 146 -11.70 16.95 -4.62
N ALA A 147 -10.63 16.86 -3.84
CA ALA A 147 -10.64 17.01 -2.40
C ALA A 147 -9.45 17.85 -1.93
N PHE A 148 -9.70 18.78 -1.01
CA PHE A 148 -8.69 19.68 -0.45
C PHE A 148 -8.66 19.49 1.07
N ASP A 149 -7.48 19.27 1.65
CA ASP A 149 -7.32 19.24 3.09
C ASP A 149 -6.75 20.57 3.58
N PHE A 150 -7.59 21.40 4.20
CA PHE A 150 -7.20 22.65 4.82
C PHE A 150 -7.00 22.48 6.33
N LYS A 151 -5.89 22.99 6.88
CA LYS A 151 -5.59 22.88 8.32
C LYS A 151 -6.56 23.70 9.19
N ASN A 152 -7.00 24.86 8.69
CA ASN A 152 -7.90 25.78 9.40
C ASN A 152 -9.04 26.21 8.47
N SER A 153 -10.19 26.56 9.05
CA SER A 153 -11.40 27.05 8.36
C SER A 153 -11.25 28.40 7.64
N ASN A 154 -10.07 29.04 7.72
CA ASN A 154 -9.77 30.32 7.05
C ASN A 154 -8.92 30.13 5.77
N ASP A 155 -8.86 28.93 5.18
CA ASP A 155 -8.36 28.64 3.81
C ASP A 155 -6.88 28.94 3.46
N TYR A 156 -6.06 29.46 4.38
CA TYR A 156 -4.70 29.89 4.02
C TYR A 156 -3.66 28.76 3.98
N GLU A 157 -3.91 27.62 4.63
CA GLU A 157 -2.97 26.51 4.72
C GLU A 157 -3.56 25.21 4.18
N CYS A 158 -3.44 25.06 2.86
CA CYS A 158 -3.71 23.79 2.17
C CYS A 158 -2.58 22.81 2.43
N SER A 159 -2.94 21.63 2.90
CA SER A 159 -2.04 20.52 3.22
C SER A 159 -2.15 19.36 2.23
N ALA A 160 -3.23 19.32 1.44
CA ALA A 160 -3.36 18.41 0.31
C ALA A 160 -4.33 18.93 -0.75
N ILE A 161 -4.02 18.62 -2.00
CA ILE A 161 -4.90 18.70 -3.16
C ILE A 161 -4.93 17.31 -3.79
N ILE A 162 -6.08 16.66 -3.76
CA ILE A 162 -6.28 15.29 -4.22
C ILE A 162 -7.33 15.32 -5.33
N LYS A 163 -6.94 14.91 -6.52
CA LYS A 163 -7.83 14.79 -7.67
C LYS A 163 -7.64 13.43 -8.30
N ILE A 164 -8.51 12.50 -7.99
CA ILE A 164 -8.32 11.08 -8.31
C ILE A 164 -9.64 10.40 -8.61
N LYS A 165 -9.60 9.28 -9.32
CA LYS A 165 -10.70 8.32 -9.37
C LYS A 165 -10.69 7.55 -8.07
N ALA A 166 -11.63 7.85 -7.17
CA ALA A 166 -11.64 7.29 -5.83
C ALA A 166 -11.73 5.75 -5.81
N SER A 167 -12.40 5.16 -6.80
CA SER A 167 -12.48 3.71 -6.97
C SER A 167 -11.13 3.07 -7.28
N ASN A 168 -10.22 3.77 -7.98
CA ASN A 168 -8.86 3.28 -8.24
C ASN A 168 -8.01 3.28 -6.97
N LEU A 169 -8.16 4.28 -6.10
CA LEU A 169 -7.50 4.27 -4.79
C LEU A 169 -7.98 3.09 -3.94
N LEU A 170 -9.29 2.81 -3.92
CA LEU A 170 -9.83 1.64 -3.21
C LEU A 170 -9.23 0.32 -3.74
N LYS A 171 -9.23 0.12 -5.07
CA LYS A 171 -8.60 -1.05 -5.71
C LYS A 171 -7.11 -1.17 -5.37
N ALA A 172 -6.40 -0.04 -5.27
CA ALA A 172 -5.01 -0.01 -4.89
C ALA A 172 -4.80 -0.50 -3.45
N LEU A 173 -5.65 -0.08 -2.52
CA LEU A 173 -5.65 -0.55 -1.13
C LEU A 173 -5.96 -2.05 -1.03
N GLU A 174 -6.91 -2.56 -1.81
CA GLU A 174 -7.19 -3.99 -1.90
C GLU A 174 -6.00 -4.78 -2.48
N THR A 175 -5.29 -4.20 -3.45
CA THR A 175 -4.09 -4.80 -4.06
C THR A 175 -2.95 -4.93 -3.07
N LEU A 176 -2.79 -3.98 -2.13
CA LEU A 176 -1.84 -4.11 -1.02
C LEU A 176 -2.17 -5.32 -0.12
N GLN A 177 -3.41 -5.78 -0.13
CA GLN A 177 -3.87 -6.98 0.56
C GLN A 177 -3.86 -8.24 -0.33
N SER A 178 -3.28 -8.21 -1.53
CA SER A 178 -3.13 -9.40 -2.40
C SER A 178 -1.91 -10.25 -2.06
N GLU A 179 -1.89 -11.50 -2.52
CA GLU A 179 -0.76 -12.43 -2.38
C GLU A 179 0.42 -12.02 -3.26
N VAL A 180 0.16 -11.56 -4.48
CA VAL A 180 1.17 -11.00 -5.41
C VAL A 180 1.99 -9.87 -4.75
N THR A 181 1.35 -9.00 -3.97
CA THR A 181 2.08 -7.97 -3.22
C THR A 181 2.96 -8.56 -2.12
N SER A 182 2.49 -9.59 -1.41
CA SER A 182 3.28 -10.31 -0.42
C SER A 182 4.49 -11.00 -1.05
N GLU A 183 4.30 -11.60 -2.23
CA GLU A 183 5.38 -12.19 -3.03
C GLU A 183 6.46 -11.17 -3.41
N ARG A 184 6.05 -10.04 -3.98
CA ARG A 184 6.96 -8.96 -4.37
C ARG A 184 7.73 -8.41 -3.17
N LEU A 185 7.08 -8.27 -2.02
CA LEU A 185 7.72 -7.83 -0.77
C LEU A 185 8.75 -8.83 -0.25
N ALA A 186 8.39 -10.11 -0.21
CA ALA A 186 9.30 -11.17 0.20
C ALA A 186 10.53 -11.22 -0.72
N GLN A 187 10.33 -11.18 -2.04
CA GLN A 187 11.40 -11.13 -3.02
C GLN A 187 12.35 -9.95 -2.79
N ILE A 188 11.81 -8.73 -2.65
CA ILE A 188 12.64 -7.52 -2.41
C ILE A 188 13.37 -7.62 -1.06
N SER A 189 12.73 -8.18 -0.03
CA SER A 189 13.33 -8.35 1.30
C SER A 189 14.56 -9.24 1.25
N LEU A 190 14.47 -10.37 0.54
CA LEU A 190 15.55 -11.31 0.30
C LEU A 190 16.67 -10.65 -0.52
N GLN A 191 16.33 -9.96 -1.61
CA GLN A 191 17.31 -9.27 -2.44
C GLN A 191 18.07 -8.18 -1.66
N ARG A 192 17.38 -7.40 -0.82
CA ARG A 192 18.00 -6.36 0.01
C ARG A 192 18.92 -6.91 1.10
N THR A 193 18.68 -8.13 1.57
CA THR A 193 19.58 -8.84 2.49
C THR A 193 20.69 -9.62 1.77
N GLY A 194 20.82 -9.48 0.45
CA GLY A 194 21.92 -10.05 -0.34
C GLY A 194 21.67 -11.47 -0.84
N TYR A 195 20.41 -11.93 -0.88
CA TYR A 195 20.05 -13.21 -1.49
C TYR A 195 19.89 -13.03 -3.00
N TYR A 196 20.38 -14.01 -3.76
CA TYR A 196 19.94 -14.22 -5.13
C TYR A 196 18.55 -14.87 -5.10
N VAL A 197 17.58 -14.36 -5.88
CA VAL A 197 16.20 -14.83 -5.88
C VAL A 197 15.70 -15.02 -7.31
N GLU A 198 15.13 -16.18 -7.59
CA GLU A 198 14.49 -16.51 -8.87
C GLU A 198 13.21 -17.33 -8.66
N LYS A 199 12.39 -17.48 -9.70
CA LYS A 199 11.24 -18.37 -9.64
C LYS A 199 11.71 -19.81 -9.37
N PHE A 200 11.02 -20.50 -8.49
CA PHE A 200 11.35 -21.89 -8.20
C PHE A 200 11.18 -22.76 -9.46
N LYS A 201 12.15 -23.62 -9.70
CA LYS A 201 12.12 -24.59 -10.81
C LYS A 201 12.53 -25.94 -10.25
N SER A 202 11.63 -26.92 -10.34
CA SER A 202 11.88 -28.29 -9.91
C SER A 202 11.44 -29.27 -11.00
N GLN A 203 12.22 -30.32 -11.18
CA GLN A 203 11.83 -31.48 -12.00
C GLN A 203 10.96 -32.46 -11.21
N ASN A 204 10.98 -32.38 -9.86
CA ASN A 204 10.09 -33.15 -9.00
C ASN A 204 8.74 -32.42 -8.90
N PRO A 205 7.64 -32.99 -9.44
CA PRO A 205 6.31 -32.39 -9.38
C PRO A 205 5.71 -32.38 -7.96
N GLN A 206 6.36 -32.95 -6.96
CA GLN A 206 5.93 -32.78 -5.57
C GLN A 206 6.36 -31.42 -4.99
N TYR A 207 7.43 -30.82 -5.50
CA TYR A 207 7.95 -29.55 -4.99
C TYR A 207 7.48 -28.39 -5.86
N HIS A 208 6.56 -27.62 -5.30
CA HIS A 208 6.09 -26.36 -5.84
C HIS A 208 6.31 -25.30 -4.77
N PHE A 209 7.12 -24.31 -5.09
CA PHE A 209 7.38 -23.16 -4.24
C PHE A 209 7.31 -21.88 -5.08
N ASP A 210 7.07 -20.74 -4.45
CA ASP A 210 7.04 -19.45 -5.16
C ASP A 210 8.44 -19.06 -5.67
N PHE A 211 9.44 -19.16 -4.80
CA PHE A 211 10.81 -18.74 -5.12
C PHE A 211 11.87 -19.75 -4.69
N PHE A 212 12.95 -19.78 -5.47
CA PHE A 212 14.24 -20.27 -5.04
C PHE A 212 15.08 -19.07 -4.59
N ALA A 213 15.70 -19.17 -3.42
CA ALA A 213 16.67 -18.18 -2.97
C ALA A 213 18.01 -18.84 -2.62
N LYS A 214 19.10 -18.11 -2.81
CA LYS A 214 20.45 -18.57 -2.50
C LYS A 214 21.25 -17.45 -1.84
N LYS A 215 21.94 -17.80 -0.76
CA LYS A 215 22.94 -16.94 -0.13
C LYS A 215 24.03 -17.80 0.49
N ASP A 216 25.28 -17.39 0.28
CA ASP A 216 26.45 -18.16 0.70
C ASP A 216 26.34 -19.64 0.24
N ASN A 217 26.47 -20.58 1.16
CA ASN A 217 26.33 -22.02 0.91
C ASN A 217 24.89 -22.55 1.08
N TYR A 218 23.94 -21.69 1.43
CA TYR A 218 22.56 -22.09 1.67
C TYR A 218 21.70 -21.91 0.42
N LYS A 219 20.83 -22.90 0.20
CA LYS A 219 19.76 -22.91 -0.79
C LYS A 219 18.44 -22.91 -0.04
N PHE A 220 17.48 -22.15 -0.51
CA PHE A 220 16.19 -21.96 0.15
C PHE A 220 15.04 -22.22 -0.81
N ALA A 221 14.05 -22.96 -0.33
CA ALA A 221 12.75 -23.11 -0.98
C ALA A 221 11.76 -22.20 -0.23
N VAL A 222 11.23 -21.20 -0.93
CA VAL A 222 10.45 -20.12 -0.31
C VAL A 222 8.99 -20.22 -0.76
N GLU A 223 8.10 -20.42 0.20
CA GLU A 223 6.66 -20.36 0.02
C GLU A 223 6.07 -19.13 0.70
N ILE A 224 5.04 -18.57 0.07
CA ILE A 224 4.31 -17.41 0.56
C ILE A 224 2.84 -17.79 0.58
N LYS A 225 2.20 -17.59 1.73
CA LYS A 225 0.79 -17.91 1.89
C LYS A 225 0.03 -16.74 2.46
N LYS A 226 -1.11 -16.44 1.83
CA LYS A 226 -2.05 -15.45 2.31
C LYS A 226 -3.44 -16.03 2.46
N TYR A 227 -4.02 -15.82 3.64
CA TYR A 227 -5.39 -16.21 3.94
C TYR A 227 -6.18 -14.98 4.37
N LYS A 228 -7.31 -14.70 3.71
CA LYS A 228 -8.16 -13.53 3.99
C LYS A 228 -9.27 -13.81 5.01
N SER A 229 -9.68 -15.06 5.13
CA SER A 229 -10.94 -15.43 5.80
C SER A 229 -10.77 -16.20 7.11
N TYR A 230 -9.54 -16.55 7.47
CA TYR A 230 -9.27 -17.32 8.68
C TYR A 230 -8.75 -16.40 9.80
N LYS A 231 -9.30 -16.60 11.00
CA LYS A 231 -8.69 -16.09 12.24
C LYS A 231 -7.57 -17.00 12.72
N THR A 232 -7.71 -18.30 12.47
CA THR A 232 -6.74 -19.35 12.75
C THR A 232 -6.90 -20.41 11.66
N LEU A 233 -5.79 -20.95 11.16
CA LEU A 233 -5.83 -21.94 10.09
C LEU A 233 -6.43 -23.26 10.58
N PRO A 234 -7.36 -23.86 9.80
CA PRO A 234 -7.80 -25.23 10.05
C PRO A 234 -6.63 -26.20 9.99
N GLU A 235 -6.67 -27.27 10.80
CA GLU A 235 -5.61 -28.30 10.82
C GLU A 235 -5.38 -28.91 9.43
N ALA A 236 -6.45 -29.08 8.62
CA ALA A 236 -6.32 -29.58 7.24
C ALA A 236 -5.45 -28.68 6.33
N GLU A 237 -5.44 -27.36 6.55
CA GLU A 237 -4.55 -26.46 5.81
C GLU A 237 -3.12 -26.53 6.34
N VAL A 238 -2.95 -26.69 7.65
CA VAL A 238 -1.63 -26.93 8.27
C VAL A 238 -1.03 -28.24 7.77
N ASP A 239 -1.84 -29.30 7.65
CA ASP A 239 -1.43 -30.60 7.10
C ASP A 239 -0.91 -30.48 5.68
N LYS A 240 -1.56 -29.68 4.84
CA LYS A 240 -1.09 -29.40 3.47
C LYS A 240 0.27 -28.70 3.48
N LEU A 241 0.46 -27.70 4.34
CA LEU A 241 1.74 -26.99 4.46
C LEU A 241 2.85 -27.92 4.93
N VAL A 242 2.62 -28.69 6.00
CA VAL A 242 3.59 -29.68 6.52
C VAL A 242 3.97 -30.67 5.42
N LYS A 243 2.99 -31.21 4.70
CA LYS A 243 3.23 -32.15 3.60
C LYS A 243 4.01 -31.52 2.43
N GLN A 244 3.77 -30.25 2.12
CA GLN A 244 4.49 -29.54 1.07
C GLN A 244 5.98 -29.37 1.39
N PHE A 245 6.32 -29.18 2.68
CA PHE A 245 7.69 -29.02 3.15
C PHE A 245 8.38 -30.33 3.54
N GLU A 246 7.68 -31.46 3.48
CA GLU A 246 8.21 -32.75 3.89
C GLU A 246 9.49 -33.10 3.08
N ASN A 247 10.56 -33.46 3.80
CA ASN A 247 11.88 -33.85 3.27
C ASN A 247 12.63 -32.79 2.42
N ILE A 248 12.09 -31.60 2.20
CA ILE A 248 12.78 -30.58 1.37
C ILE A 248 14.11 -30.13 2.00
N PHE A 249 14.17 -30.14 3.34
CA PHE A 249 15.34 -29.73 4.13
C PHE A 249 16.60 -30.54 3.83
N GLU A 250 16.47 -31.73 3.25
CA GLU A 250 17.60 -32.55 2.78
C GLU A 250 18.37 -31.89 1.64
N THR A 251 17.71 -31.00 0.89
CA THR A 251 18.29 -30.33 -0.29
C THR A 251 18.34 -28.80 -0.17
N MET A 252 17.37 -28.21 0.51
CA MET A 252 17.20 -26.75 0.65
C MET A 252 16.48 -26.42 1.95
N VAL A 253 16.85 -25.34 2.61
CA VAL A 253 16.17 -24.86 3.82
C VAL A 253 14.78 -24.32 3.46
N PRO A 254 13.69 -24.87 4.01
CA PRO A 254 12.35 -24.36 3.73
C PRO A 254 12.06 -23.06 4.48
N ILE A 255 11.45 -22.11 3.77
CA ILE A 255 10.97 -20.85 4.33
C ILE A 255 9.49 -20.71 4.02
N LEU A 256 8.70 -20.40 5.03
CA LEU A 256 7.29 -20.05 4.91
C LEU A 256 7.07 -18.60 5.33
N PHE A 257 6.69 -17.74 4.39
CA PHE A 257 6.17 -16.42 4.67
C PHE A 257 4.65 -16.47 4.90
N ILE A 258 4.22 -16.20 6.14
CA ILE A 258 2.82 -16.26 6.54
C ILE A 258 2.53 -15.30 7.70
N ASP A 259 1.28 -14.84 7.81
CA ASP A 259 0.82 -14.19 9.04
C ASP A 259 0.79 -15.22 10.19
N THR A 260 1.73 -15.07 11.12
CA THR A 260 1.89 -16.01 12.24
C THR A 260 0.71 -16.01 13.22
N SER A 261 -0.16 -15.00 13.19
CA SER A 261 -1.40 -14.98 13.98
C SER A 261 -2.39 -16.07 13.55
N LEU A 262 -2.24 -16.58 12.33
CA LEU A 262 -3.04 -17.68 11.80
C LEU A 262 -2.63 -19.04 12.37
N LEU A 263 -1.42 -19.17 12.94
CA LEU A 263 -0.86 -20.43 13.40
C LEU A 263 -0.98 -20.56 14.92
N THR A 264 -1.58 -21.66 15.38
CA THR A 264 -1.48 -22.05 16.78
C THR A 264 -0.06 -22.48 17.12
N GLU A 265 0.33 -22.47 18.40
CA GLU A 265 1.65 -22.97 18.83
C GLU A 265 1.88 -24.42 18.37
N LYS A 266 0.86 -25.28 18.49
CA LYS A 266 0.89 -26.65 17.96
C LYS A 266 1.18 -26.68 16.45
N SER A 267 0.61 -25.78 15.67
CA SER A 267 0.84 -25.71 14.22
C SER A 267 2.27 -25.26 13.91
N LYS A 268 2.79 -24.27 14.66
CA LYS A 268 4.18 -23.81 14.53
C LYS A 268 5.15 -24.94 14.86
N ASP A 269 4.93 -25.67 15.94
CA ASP A 269 5.77 -26.80 16.34
C ASP A 269 5.82 -27.92 15.29
N ARG A 270 4.73 -28.11 14.54
CA ARG A 270 4.69 -29.06 13.43
C ARG A 270 5.55 -28.60 12.25
N LEU A 271 5.43 -27.34 11.85
CA LEU A 271 6.24 -26.77 10.77
C LEU A 271 7.73 -26.69 11.15
N ILE A 272 8.04 -26.34 12.40
CA ILE A 272 9.42 -26.29 12.92
C ILE A 272 10.05 -27.70 12.95
N ARG A 273 9.26 -28.76 13.20
CA ARG A 273 9.75 -30.15 13.11
C ARG A 273 10.22 -30.51 11.71
N GLU A 274 9.55 -30.00 10.68
CA GLU A 274 9.97 -30.08 9.27
C GLU A 274 11.08 -29.06 8.90
N LYS A 275 11.70 -28.42 9.91
CA LYS A 275 12.78 -27.43 9.76
C LYS A 275 12.39 -26.19 8.96
N VAL A 276 11.10 -25.86 8.93
CA VAL A 276 10.58 -24.67 8.25
C VAL A 276 10.90 -23.41 9.05
N ILE A 277 11.57 -22.45 8.42
CA ILE A 277 11.73 -21.09 8.95
C ILE A 277 10.43 -20.32 8.66
N ILE A 278 9.73 -19.93 9.72
CA ILE A 278 8.48 -19.18 9.62
C ILE A 278 8.79 -17.69 9.75
N LEU A 279 8.40 -16.90 8.75
CA LEU A 279 8.60 -15.46 8.71
C LEU A 279 7.28 -14.73 8.51
N ASP A 280 7.09 -13.64 9.24
CA ASP A 280 5.92 -12.76 9.15
C ASP A 280 6.31 -11.36 8.61
N ILE A 281 5.34 -10.46 8.58
CA ILE A 281 5.55 -9.08 8.13
C ILE A 281 6.59 -8.32 8.98
N LYS A 282 6.72 -8.65 10.26
CA LYS A 282 7.74 -8.03 11.14
C LYS A 282 9.13 -8.48 10.75
N ASN A 283 9.30 -9.76 10.40
CA ASN A 283 10.56 -10.30 9.90
C ASN A 283 10.93 -9.70 8.54
N ILE A 284 9.99 -9.63 7.61
CA ILE A 284 10.14 -8.93 6.33
C ILE A 284 10.60 -7.49 6.55
N THR A 285 9.98 -6.79 7.52
CA THR A 285 10.34 -5.40 7.85
C THR A 285 11.79 -5.26 8.30
N LYS A 286 12.26 -6.19 9.15
CA LYS A 286 13.67 -6.23 9.59
C LYS A 286 14.62 -6.54 8.43
N MET A 287 14.29 -7.52 7.59
CA MET A 287 15.07 -7.88 6.41
C MET A 287 15.22 -6.71 5.45
N LEU A 288 14.16 -5.97 5.20
CA LEU A 288 14.24 -4.80 4.33
C LEU A 288 15.10 -3.66 4.91
N ASN A 289 15.29 -3.62 6.24
CA ASN A 289 16.27 -2.77 6.93
C ASN A 289 17.67 -3.40 7.00
N LYS A 290 17.98 -4.34 6.10
CA LYS A 290 19.24 -5.08 5.97
C LYS A 290 19.59 -5.96 7.18
N ARG A 291 18.63 -6.25 8.06
CA ARG A 291 18.80 -7.19 9.16
C ARG A 291 18.34 -8.59 8.73
N ASP A 292 19.30 -9.48 8.50
CA ASP A 292 19.05 -10.81 7.93
C ASP A 292 18.46 -11.79 8.94
N MET A 293 17.12 -11.77 9.06
CA MET A 293 16.39 -12.62 9.99
C MET A 293 16.57 -14.11 9.72
N ILE A 294 16.72 -14.53 8.46
CA ILE A 294 16.91 -15.95 8.11
C ILE A 294 18.25 -16.45 8.68
N MET A 295 19.33 -15.70 8.46
CA MET A 295 20.64 -16.08 8.99
C MET A 295 20.72 -15.95 10.50
N GLU A 296 19.99 -15.01 11.12
CA GLU A 296 19.87 -14.94 12.58
C GLU A 296 19.18 -16.19 13.14
N ILE A 297 18.12 -16.67 12.49
CA ILE A 297 17.42 -17.90 12.92
C ILE A 297 18.29 -19.13 12.73
N LEU A 298 19.00 -19.25 11.60
CA LEU A 298 19.87 -20.42 11.32
C LEU A 298 21.10 -20.51 12.24
N LYS A 299 21.51 -19.41 12.87
CA LYS A 299 22.66 -19.36 13.78
C LYS A 299 22.29 -19.63 15.24
N ASN A 300 21.00 -19.63 15.57
CA ASN A 300 20.47 -19.93 16.90
C ASN A 300 20.03 -21.40 16.98
#